data_AF-A0A7J2LSJ6-F1
#
_entry.id   AF-A0A7J2LSJ6-F1
#
_cell.length_a   1.000
_cell.length_b   1.000
_cell.length_c   1.000
_cell.angle_alpha   90.00
_cell.angle_beta   90.00
_cell.angle_gamma   90.00
#
_symmetry.space_group_name_H-M   'P 1'
#
loop_
_entity.id
_entity.type
_entity.pdbx_description
1 polymer ?
#
loop_
_entity_poly.entity_id
_entity_poly.type
_entity_poly.pdbx_seq_one_letter_code
_entity_poly.pdbx_strand_id
1 'polypeptide(L)'
;MEHIRAVTFMGMRIDLSEVKDEIDYRTLLREINSWAKKKNTFFVLAIDEAQEVAKINFDKYLAFVYDNLTRIKIILAGSQVGVISKILEDPRKPLFGRARV
;
A
#
# COMPACT_ATOMS: atom_id res chain seq x y z
N MET A 1 14.27 15.12 16.84
CA MET A 1 13.22 14.25 16.26
C MET A 1 13.58 12.82 16.61
N GLU A 2 12.65 12.05 17.18
CA GLU A 2 12.89 10.64 17.44
C GLU A 2 12.85 9.86 16.13
N HIS A 3 13.90 9.08 15.85
CA HIS A 3 13.97 8.22 14.66
C HIS A 3 13.47 6.81 15.01
N ILE A 4 12.51 6.30 14.24
CA ILE A 4 12.01 4.93 14.39
C ILE A 4 13.11 3.97 13.89
N ARG A 5 13.69 3.18 14.81
CA ARG A 5 14.80 2.26 14.50
C ARG A 5 14.38 0.94 13.90
N ALA A 6 13.18 0.47 14.21
CA ALA A 6 12.64 -0.77 13.68
C ALA A 6 11.11 -0.79 13.80
N VAL A 7 10.46 -1.45 12.84
CA VAL A 7 9.02 -1.76 12.91
C VAL A 7 8.87 -3.26 13.12
N THR A 8 8.16 -3.66 14.18
CA THR A 8 7.86 -5.07 14.45
C THR A 8 6.35 -5.29 14.38
N PHE A 9 5.90 -6.18 13.50
CA PHE A 9 4.49 -6.50 13.31
C PHE A 9 4.32 -7.99 13.03
N MET A 10 3.49 -8.70 13.81
CA MET A 10 3.17 -10.12 13.63
C MET A 10 4.41 -11.04 13.43
N GLY A 11 5.49 -10.80 14.17
CA GLY A 11 6.74 -11.57 14.07
C GLY A 11 7.65 -11.21 12.88
N MET A 12 7.25 -10.24 12.05
CA MET A 12 8.12 -9.57 11.08
C MET A 12 8.78 -8.38 11.76
N ARG A 13 10.11 -8.40 11.88
CA ARG A 13 10.92 -7.26 12.30
C ARG A 13 11.61 -6.68 11.09
N ILE A 14 11.41 -5.38 10.86
CA ILE A 14 12.06 -4.61 9.81
C ILE A 14 12.98 -3.63 10.52
N ASP A 15 14.28 -3.88 10.46
CA ASP A 15 15.30 -3.00 11.00
C ASP A 15 15.55 -1.84 10.02
N LEU A 16 15.39 -0.62 10.53
CA LEU A 16 15.49 0.63 9.76
C LEU A 16 16.86 1.31 9.95
N SER A 17 17.75 0.71 10.76
CA SER A 17 19.05 1.25 11.14
C SER A 17 20.10 1.30 10.03
N GLU A 18 19.91 0.57 8.91
CA GLU A 18 20.80 0.60 7.75
C GLU A 18 20.35 1.56 6.65
N VAL A 19 19.16 2.17 6.79
CA VAL A 19 18.62 3.10 5.81
C VAL A 19 19.22 4.48 6.09
N LYS A 20 20.23 4.87 5.31
CA LYS A 20 20.91 6.17 5.44
C LYS A 20 20.08 7.38 4.96
N ASP A 21 18.95 7.13 4.29
CA ASP A 21 18.02 8.12 3.76
C ASP A 21 16.58 7.83 4.27
N GLU A 22 15.62 8.74 4.00
CA GLU A 22 14.20 8.48 4.26
C GLU A 22 13.79 7.08 3.79
N ILE A 23 13.09 6.33 4.66
CA ILE A 23 12.59 5.00 4.31
C ILE A 23 11.58 5.15 3.17
N ASP A 24 12.02 4.80 1.96
CA ASP A 24 11.13 4.72 0.82
C ASP A 24 10.08 3.62 1.09
N TYR A 25 8.81 4.00 1.14
CA TYR A 25 7.68 3.10 1.27
C TYR A 25 7.75 1.94 0.27
N ARG A 26 8.37 2.14 -0.90
CA ARG A 26 8.55 1.07 -1.90
C ARG A 26 9.46 -0.04 -1.37
N THR A 27 10.56 0.31 -0.70
CA THR A 27 11.49 -0.65 -0.11
C THR A 27 10.78 -1.47 0.97
N LEU A 28 10.07 -0.78 1.86
CA LEU A 28 9.27 -1.43 2.90
C LEU A 28 8.26 -2.43 2.31
N LEU A 29 7.46 -2.00 1.34
CA LEU A 29 6.43 -2.85 0.74
C LEU A 29 7.03 -4.00 -0.09
N ARG A 30 8.20 -3.81 -0.71
CA ARG A 30 8.92 -4.89 -1.39
C ARG A 30 9.41 -5.96 -0.42
N GLU A 31 9.92 -5.57 0.74
CA GLU A 31 10.33 -6.52 1.78
C GLU A 31 9.13 -7.30 2.33
N ILE A 32 8.01 -6.64 2.60
CA ILE A 32 6.75 -7.29 3.00
C ILE A 32 6.29 -8.30 1.93
N ASN A 33 6.31 -7.90 0.66
CA ASN A 33 5.94 -8.78 -0.45
C ASN A 33 6.87 -10.01 -0.56
N SER A 34 8.18 -9.82 -0.38
CA SER A 34 9.19 -10.89 -0.36
C SER A 34 8.95 -11.86 0.79
N TRP A 35 8.69 -11.34 2.00
CA TRP A 35 8.34 -12.13 3.17
C TRP A 35 7.06 -12.95 2.95
N ALA A 36 5.99 -12.32 2.43
CA ALA A 36 4.72 -12.98 2.16
C ALA A 36 4.89 -14.09 1.11
N LYS A 37 5.72 -13.86 0.08
CA LYS A 37 6.08 -14.87 -0.92
C LYS A 37 6.79 -16.07 -0.28
N LYS A 38 7.78 -15.85 0.60
CA LYS A 38 8.52 -16.91 1.30
C LYS A 38 7.61 -17.73 2.23
N LYS A 39 6.64 -17.09 2.87
CA LYS A 39 5.67 -17.75 3.75
C LYS A 39 4.46 -18.35 3.00
N ASN A 40 4.44 -18.25 1.67
CA ASN A 40 3.32 -18.65 0.83
C ASN A 40 1.97 -18.09 1.33
N THR A 41 1.97 -16.81 1.72
CA THR A 41 0.80 -16.10 2.22
C THR A 41 0.59 -14.77 1.49
N PHE A 42 -0.45 -14.04 1.85
CA PHE A 42 -0.73 -12.69 1.37
C PHE A 42 -0.67 -11.70 2.54
N PHE A 43 -0.14 -10.51 2.26
CA PHE A 43 -0.27 -9.36 3.13
C PHE A 43 -1.47 -8.53 2.68
N VAL A 44 -2.37 -8.17 3.60
CA VAL A 44 -3.55 -7.36 3.30
C VAL A 44 -3.30 -5.93 3.75
N LEU A 45 -3.30 -5.00 2.81
CA LEU A 45 -3.29 -3.56 3.05
C LEU A 45 -4.74 -3.06 2.97
N ALA A 46 -5.40 -2.93 4.12
CA ALA A 46 -6.75 -2.39 4.22
C ALA A 46 -6.70 -0.90 4.56
N ILE A 47 -7.38 -0.08 3.77
CA ILE A 47 -7.50 1.36 3.99
C ILE A 47 -8.98 1.67 4.12
N ASP A 48 -9.37 2.09 5.32
CA ASP A 48 -10.71 2.60 5.59
C ASP A 48 -10.78 4.09 5.25
N GLU A 49 -11.97 4.56 4.88
CA GLU A 49 -12.22 5.91 4.36
C GLU A 49 -11.22 6.31 3.25
N ALA A 50 -11.04 5.41 2.28
CA ALA A 50 -10.07 5.53 1.20
C ALA A 50 -10.22 6.82 0.36
N GLN A 51 -11.37 7.48 0.41
CA GLN A 51 -11.55 8.80 -0.19
C GLN A 51 -10.64 9.88 0.42
N GLU A 52 -10.24 9.77 1.69
CA GLU A 52 -9.38 10.75 2.34
C GLU A 52 -7.94 10.66 1.82
N VAL A 53 -7.41 9.45 1.68
CA VAL A 53 -6.07 9.24 1.12
C VAL A 53 -6.03 9.56 -0.38
N ALA A 54 -7.15 9.47 -1.08
CA ALA A 54 -7.21 9.89 -2.48
C ALA A 54 -7.05 11.41 -2.66
N LYS A 55 -7.43 12.24 -1.68
CA LYS A 55 -7.24 13.71 -1.74
C LYS A 55 -5.76 14.10 -1.77
N ILE A 56 -4.87 13.26 -1.24
CA ILE A 56 -3.43 13.49 -1.20
C ILE A 56 -2.67 12.76 -2.33
N ASN A 57 -3.36 12.32 -3.39
CA ASN A 57 -2.77 11.56 -4.51
C ASN A 57 -2.07 10.26 -4.09
N PHE A 58 -2.59 9.59 -3.06
CA PHE A 58 -2.09 8.27 -2.64
C PHE A 58 -2.42 7.16 -3.66
N ASP A 59 -3.32 7.43 -4.61
CA ASP A 59 -3.70 6.55 -5.70
C ASP A 59 -2.50 6.07 -6.56
N LYS A 60 -1.50 6.92 -6.79
CA LYS A 60 -0.25 6.55 -7.48
C LYS A 60 0.55 5.47 -6.74
N TYR A 61 0.54 5.53 -5.41
CA TYR A 61 1.25 4.58 -4.55
C TYR A 61 0.54 3.23 -4.59
N LEU A 62 -0.79 3.23 -4.53
CA LEU A 62 -1.62 2.04 -4.65
C LEU A 62 -1.49 1.38 -6.03
N ALA A 63 -1.41 2.17 -7.10
CA ALA A 63 -1.16 1.64 -8.45
C ALA A 63 0.17 0.89 -8.54
N PHE A 64 1.24 1.44 -7.93
CA PHE A 64 2.52 0.73 -7.85
C PHE A 64 2.39 -0.61 -7.13
N VAL A 65 1.71 -0.64 -5.98
CA VAL A 65 1.49 -1.87 -5.21
C VAL A 65 0.73 -2.90 -6.05
N TYR A 66 -0.36 -2.48 -6.69
CA TYR A 66 -1.19 -3.35 -7.54
C TYR A 66 -0.39 -3.93 -8.70
N ASP A 67 0.39 -3.09 -9.40
CA ASP A 67 1.11 -3.49 -10.61
C ASP A 67 2.35 -4.35 -10.30
N ASN A 68 2.99 -4.18 -9.13
CA ASN A 68 4.34 -4.73 -8.87
C ASN A 68 4.40 -5.77 -7.73
N LEU A 69 3.47 -5.74 -6.77
CA LEU A 69 3.58 -6.49 -5.51
C LEU A 69 2.51 -7.59 -5.43
N THR A 70 2.80 -8.72 -6.08
CA THR A 70 1.86 -9.84 -6.29
C THR A 70 1.34 -10.53 -5.02
N ARG A 71 2.02 -10.35 -3.88
CA ARG A 71 1.62 -10.89 -2.57
C ARG A 71 1.00 -9.86 -1.64
N ILE A 72 0.77 -8.64 -2.11
CA ILE A 72 0.01 -7.63 -1.38
C ILE A 72 -1.38 -7.51 -2.00
N LYS A 73 -2.42 -7.61 -1.17
CA LYS A 73 -3.81 -7.39 -1.55
C LYS A 73 -4.27 -6.08 -0.95
N ILE A 74 -4.83 -5.20 -1.77
CA ILE A 74 -5.34 -3.90 -1.34
C ILE A 74 -6.84 -4.03 -1.15
N ILE A 75 -7.33 -3.60 0.01
CA ILE A 75 -8.76 -3.45 0.29
C ILE A 75 -9.00 -1.98 0.54
N LEU A 76 -9.88 -1.37 -0.26
CA LEU A 76 -10.31 0.01 -0.08
C LEU A 76 -11.75 0.00 0.42
N ALA A 77 -11.96 0.47 1.64
CA ALA A 77 -13.28 0.70 2.20
C ALA A 77 -13.53 2.21 2.28
N GLY A 78 -14.80 2.61 2.32
CA GLY A 78 -15.17 3.98 2.59
C GLY A 78 -16.67 4.20 2.48
N SER A 79 -17.15 5.12 3.29
CA SER A 79 -18.56 5.50 3.34
C SER A 79 -19.00 6.26 2.07
N GLN A 80 -18.05 6.90 1.38
CA GLN A 80 -18.29 7.70 0.18
C GLN A 80 -17.99 6.92 -1.11
N VAL A 81 -18.80 5.89 -1.38
CA VAL A 81 -18.63 4.99 -2.55
C VAL A 81 -18.50 5.76 -3.87
N GLY A 82 -19.28 6.84 -4.07
CA GLY A 82 -19.22 7.65 -5.29
C GLY A 82 -17.89 8.41 -5.47
N VAL A 83 -17.18 8.75 -4.40
CA VAL A 83 -15.85 9.38 -4.48
C VAL A 83 -14.80 8.34 -4.84
N ILE A 84 -14.88 7.15 -4.24
CA ILE A 84 -13.99 6.02 -4.54
C ILE A 84 -14.16 5.59 -6.01
N SER A 85 -15.39 5.40 -6.48
CA SER A 85 -15.70 5.02 -7.87
C SER A 85 -15.11 6.03 -8.88
N LYS A 86 -15.13 7.34 -8.62
CA LYS A 86 -14.46 8.35 -9.48
C LYS A 86 -12.95 8.14 -9.65
N ILE A 87 -12.27 7.60 -8.65
CA ILE A 87 -10.81 7.36 -8.72
C ILE A 87 -10.50 6.05 -9.46
N LEU A 88 -11.44 5.10 -9.44
CA LEU A 88 -11.31 3.78 -10.06
C LEU A 88 -11.82 3.76 -11.51
N GLU A 89 -12.70 4.69 -11.88
CA GLU A 89 -13.37 4.74 -13.19
C GLU A 89 -12.98 5.94 -14.08
N ASP A 90 -12.22 6.92 -13.57
CA ASP A 90 -11.67 8.00 -14.42
C ASP A 90 -10.41 7.53 -15.17
N PRO A 91 -10.38 7.48 -16.51
CA PRO A 91 -9.22 7.04 -17.30
C PRO A 91 -7.92 7.80 -17.03
N ARG A 92 -8.01 9.01 -16.46
CA ARG A 92 -6.85 9.85 -16.12
C ARG A 92 -6.24 9.47 -14.77
N LYS A 93 -6.91 8.63 -13.99
CA LYS A 93 -6.47 8.25 -12.64
C LYS A 93 -5.60 6.99 -12.65
N PRO A 94 -4.57 6.92 -11.79
CA PRO A 94 -3.65 5.78 -11.71
C PRO A 94 -4.31 4.44 -11.42
N LEU A 95 -5.48 4.43 -10.77
CA LEU A 95 -6.19 3.19 -10.40
C LEU A 95 -7.23 2.76 -11.44
N PHE A 96 -7.35 3.48 -12.55
CA PHE A 96 -8.32 3.15 -13.59
C PHE A 96 -8.16 1.72 -14.09
N GLY A 97 -9.28 0.99 -14.16
CA GLY A 97 -9.34 -0.38 -14.68
C GLY A 97 -8.68 -1.45 -13.81
N ARG A 98 -8.18 -1.11 -12.61
CA ARG A 98 -7.50 -2.03 -11.68
C ARG A 98 -8.43 -2.56 -10.58
N ALA A 99 -9.55 -1.88 -10.33
CA ALA A 99 -10.51 -2.33 -9.34
C ALA A 99 -11.33 -3.53 -9.83
N ARG A 100 -11.57 -4.46 -8.92
CA ARG A 100 -12.58 -5.51 -9.05
C ARG A 100 -13.56 -5.24 -7.90
N VAL A 101 -14.80 -4.87 -8.24
CA VAL A 101 -15.89 -4.64 -7.28
C VAL A 101 -16.66 -5.94 -7.11
#